data_AF-A0A560W7V2-F1
#
_entry.id   AF-A0A560W7V2-F1
#
_cell.length_a   1.000
_cell.length_b   1.000
_cell.length_c   1.000
_cell.angle_alpha   90.00
_cell.angle_beta   90.00
_cell.angle_gamma   90.00
#
_symmetry.space_group_name_H-M   'P 1'
#
loop_
_entity.id
_entity.type
_entity.pdbx_description
1 polymer ?
#
loop_
_entity_poly.entity_id
_entity_poly.type
_entity_poly.pdbx_seq_one_letter_code
_entity_poly.pdbx_strand_id
1 'polypeptide(L)'
;MDARREGPVDSTVVVGRSLAVVRRGVRVASVGSVVYVVYVVALLSAVYLLPYGHMIFTRFGDSATVQLLISPVALLLALALVLTSPLVAYRAGAVRGPVAPPPVWVRHVVAGPADTAVSLRRWWLLAAAGATGVIAVLLTFVGLSLWSAGIIGWRRMLLGVAGSILVGAAAARCWLAGQVAAVGGGHPLRASRALRALTAGDLTGQDERGERVAGAVLAGDREGLARELGRRSARHRGRLRPGRAVMLRRDLLAVRRGPGLAQTISVLLLGSGLLGYTLTRSLPLAVLASLVLYRAVTLWGAGLRQQVSPVVPVLGWSEGRQRATHLLLPAAGATIGGAVSAALALVLAGRDVAAGGGVAGLAPFAAPLLLVPVQLLVLVWTATREGPALVTVMPQQMLPRVVLWWFTPAIVLLGASAAILALLGPAP
;
A
#
# COMPACT_ATOMS: atom_id res chain seq x y z
N MET A 1 -28.03 40.83 -27.84
CA MET A 1 -26.99 39.78 -27.75
C MET A 1 -25.86 40.21 -28.66
N ASP A 2 -24.88 40.93 -28.12
CA ASP A 2 -23.76 41.47 -28.88
C ASP A 2 -22.70 40.40 -29.10
N ALA A 3 -22.59 39.95 -30.35
CA ALA A 3 -21.49 39.12 -30.81
C ALA A 3 -20.20 39.94 -30.81
N ARG A 4 -19.43 39.85 -29.72
CA ARG A 4 -18.06 40.37 -29.68
C ARG A 4 -17.24 39.63 -30.74
N ARG A 5 -16.90 40.34 -31.82
CA ARG A 5 -15.91 39.90 -32.80
C ARG A 5 -14.56 39.80 -32.08
N GLU A 6 -14.15 38.57 -31.77
CA GLU A 6 -12.77 38.31 -31.35
C GLU A 6 -11.86 38.66 -32.52
N GLY A 7 -10.98 39.65 -32.33
CA GLY A 7 -10.00 40.06 -33.33
C GLY A 7 -9.01 38.92 -33.64
N PRO A 8 -8.28 39.01 -34.76
CA PRO A 8 -7.33 37.98 -35.18
C PRO A 8 -6.33 37.71 -34.05
N VAL A 9 -6.31 36.46 -33.59
CA VAL A 9 -5.41 36.01 -32.53
C VAL A 9 -3.97 36.13 -33.03
N ASP A 10 -3.21 37.05 -32.44
CA ASP A 10 -1.82 37.26 -32.79
C ASP A 10 -0.99 36.02 -32.44
N SER A 11 -0.63 35.27 -33.47
CA SER A 11 0.11 34.02 -33.37
C SER A 11 1.44 34.17 -32.63
N THR A 12 2.05 35.36 -32.65
CA THR A 12 3.31 35.63 -31.94
C THR A 12 3.14 35.65 -30.42
N VAL A 13 2.02 36.19 -29.93
CA VAL A 13 1.67 36.24 -28.50
C VAL A 13 1.30 34.85 -27.98
N VAL A 14 0.60 34.05 -28.79
CA VAL A 14 0.26 32.66 -28.46
C VAL A 14 1.52 31.81 -28.37
N VAL A 15 2.43 31.91 -29.36
CA VAL A 15 3.71 31.20 -29.35
C VAL A 15 4.58 31.63 -28.18
N GLY A 16 4.65 32.92 -27.86
CA GLY A 16 5.39 33.45 -26.71
C GLY A 16 4.89 32.91 -25.37
N ARG A 17 3.56 32.87 -25.17
CA ARG A 17 2.94 32.29 -23.97
C ARG A 17 3.16 30.78 -23.88
N SER A 18 3.02 30.06 -24.98
CA SER A 18 3.29 28.62 -25.02
C SER A 18 4.75 28.32 -24.69
N LEU A 19 5.71 29.08 -25.23
CA LEU A 19 7.14 28.93 -24.91
C LEU A 19 7.45 29.24 -23.44
N ALA A 20 6.81 30.25 -22.85
CA ALA A 20 6.97 30.57 -21.43
C ALA A 20 6.42 29.45 -20.51
N VAL A 21 5.28 28.86 -20.86
CA VAL A 21 4.71 27.71 -20.14
C VAL A 21 5.58 26.46 -20.31
N VAL A 22 6.11 26.20 -21.52
CA VAL A 22 7.08 25.12 -21.74
C VAL A 22 8.34 25.36 -20.91
N ARG A 23 8.91 26.57 -20.89
CA ARG A 23 10.08 26.90 -20.06
C ARG A 23 9.80 26.73 -18.56
N ARG A 24 8.60 27.07 -18.06
CA ARG A 24 8.19 26.81 -16.66
C ARG A 24 8.05 25.32 -16.38
N GLY A 25 7.38 24.55 -17.25
CA GLY A 25 7.26 23.09 -17.12
C GLY A 25 8.62 22.38 -17.12
N VAL A 26 9.56 22.87 -17.92
CA VAL A 26 10.95 22.40 -18.00
C VAL A 26 11.74 22.67 -16.71
N ARG A 27 11.39 23.72 -15.93
CA ARG A 27 12.00 23.99 -14.62
C ARG A 27 11.47 23.06 -13.52
N VAL A 28 10.17 22.78 -13.52
CA VAL A 28 9.52 21.90 -12.53
C VAL A 28 9.98 20.44 -12.69
N ALA A 29 10.27 20.00 -13.91
CA ALA A 29 10.89 18.71 -14.21
C ALA A 29 12.31 18.87 -14.75
N SER A 30 13.14 19.49 -13.91
CA SER A 30 14.57 19.62 -14.15
C SER A 30 15.33 18.50 -13.44
N VAL A 31 16.56 18.28 -13.89
CA VAL A 31 17.54 17.45 -13.16
C VAL A 31 17.68 17.95 -11.72
N GLY A 32 17.62 19.28 -11.52
CA GLY A 32 17.63 19.90 -10.20
C GLY A 32 16.49 19.43 -9.30
N SER A 33 15.27 19.25 -9.82
CA SER A 33 14.14 18.72 -9.05
C SER A 33 14.38 17.29 -8.58
N VAL A 34 14.92 16.42 -9.45
CA VAL A 34 15.22 15.03 -9.09
C VAL A 34 16.33 14.96 -8.05
N VAL A 35 17.42 15.70 -8.28
CA VAL A 35 18.53 15.80 -7.32
C VAL A 35 18.05 16.34 -5.98
N TYR A 36 17.20 17.36 -5.98
CA TYR A 36 16.62 17.91 -4.76
C TYR A 36 15.77 16.88 -4.00
N VAL A 37 14.90 16.12 -4.68
CA VAL A 37 14.11 15.06 -4.04
C VAL A 37 15.01 13.98 -3.43
N VAL A 38 16.01 13.50 -4.18
CA VAL A 38 16.97 12.49 -3.68
C VAL A 38 17.77 13.05 -2.49
N TYR A 39 18.19 14.31 -2.56
CA TYR A 39 18.87 15.01 -1.48
C TYR A 39 18.00 15.11 -0.22
N VAL A 40 16.74 15.53 -0.35
CA VAL A 40 15.81 15.62 0.79
C VAL A 40 15.58 14.25 1.41
N VAL A 41 15.40 13.20 0.59
CA VAL A 41 15.26 11.83 1.10
C VAL A 41 16.53 11.38 1.81
N ALA A 42 17.72 11.70 1.28
CA ALA A 42 18.99 11.37 1.92
C ALA A 42 19.15 12.11 3.26
N LEU A 43 18.83 13.40 3.31
CA LEU A 43 18.86 14.20 4.53
C LEU A 43 17.90 13.64 5.59
N LEU A 44 16.64 13.38 5.22
CA LEU A 44 15.65 12.80 6.13
C LEU A 44 16.08 11.40 6.59
N SER A 45 16.68 10.60 5.71
CA SER A 45 17.18 9.28 6.08
C SER A 45 18.37 9.38 7.04
N ALA A 46 19.28 10.33 6.82
CA ALA A 46 20.40 10.57 7.72
C ALA A 46 19.95 11.07 9.10
N VAL A 47 18.94 11.94 9.15
CA VAL A 47 18.42 12.53 10.41
C VAL A 47 17.53 11.56 11.17
N TYR A 48 16.67 10.81 10.49
CA TYR A 48 15.67 9.95 11.13
C TYR A 48 16.00 8.46 10.96
N LEU A 49 16.13 7.98 9.73
CA LEU A 49 16.25 6.54 9.49
C LEU A 49 17.53 5.92 10.07
N LEU A 50 18.65 6.65 10.00
CA LEU A 50 19.93 6.17 10.52
C LEU A 50 19.95 6.11 12.06
N PRO A 51 19.65 7.18 12.80
CA PRO A 51 19.74 7.14 14.27
C PRO A 51 18.69 6.22 14.88
N TYR A 52 17.43 6.29 14.41
CA TYR A 52 16.38 5.40 14.91
C TYR A 52 16.64 3.95 14.49
N GLY A 53 17.10 3.72 13.26
CA GLY A 53 17.48 2.40 12.80
C GLY A 53 18.61 1.81 13.65
N HIS A 54 19.69 2.57 13.86
CA HIS A 54 20.80 2.18 14.73
C HIS A 54 20.31 1.87 16.14
N MET A 55 19.54 2.76 16.77
CA MET A 55 18.98 2.57 18.12
C MET A 55 18.12 1.30 18.22
N ILE A 56 17.25 1.05 17.23
CA ILE A 56 16.44 -0.17 17.18
C ILE A 56 17.37 -1.39 17.07
N PHE A 57 18.33 -1.36 16.15
CA PHE A 57 19.21 -2.49 15.92
C PHE A 57 20.19 -2.77 17.04
N THR A 58 20.71 -1.77 17.75
CA THR A 58 21.56 -1.98 18.94
C THR A 58 20.74 -2.46 20.12
N ARG A 59 19.54 -1.89 20.35
CA ARG A 59 18.67 -2.29 21.46
C ARG A 59 18.11 -3.70 21.29
N PHE A 60 17.87 -4.14 20.06
CA PHE A 60 17.36 -5.47 19.75
C PHE A 60 18.43 -6.43 19.22
N GLY A 61 19.69 -5.99 19.08
CA GLY A 61 20.79 -6.69 18.40
C GLY A 61 21.06 -8.11 18.91
N ASP A 62 21.02 -8.27 20.23
CA ASP A 62 21.23 -9.57 20.90
C ASP A 62 19.94 -10.32 21.18
N SER A 63 18.78 -9.72 20.89
CA SER A 63 17.49 -10.32 21.15
C SER A 63 17.17 -11.42 20.12
N ALA A 64 16.34 -12.38 20.51
CA ALA A 64 15.76 -13.38 19.61
C ALA A 64 15.12 -12.74 18.35
N THR A 65 14.72 -11.47 18.41
CA THR A 65 14.21 -10.68 17.28
C THR A 65 15.25 -10.46 16.18
N VAL A 66 16.51 -10.14 16.51
CA VAL A 66 17.54 -9.92 15.50
C VAL A 66 18.10 -11.24 14.97
N GLN A 67 18.20 -12.27 15.82
CA GLN A 67 18.49 -13.63 15.35
C GLN A 67 17.43 -14.12 14.35
N LEU A 68 16.15 -13.78 14.60
CA LEU A 68 15.07 -14.01 13.65
C LEU A 68 15.24 -13.23 12.36
N LEU A 69 15.70 -11.97 12.40
CA LEU A 69 15.94 -11.13 11.21
C LEU A 69 17.11 -11.63 10.34
N ILE A 70 18.00 -12.45 10.90
CA ILE A 70 19.11 -13.10 10.18
C ILE A 70 18.76 -14.56 9.82
N SER A 71 17.62 -15.07 10.30
CA SER A 71 17.16 -16.42 10.03
C SER A 71 16.79 -16.63 8.55
N PRO A 72 16.76 -17.88 8.06
CA PRO A 72 16.27 -18.21 6.72
C PRO A 72 14.85 -17.67 6.47
N VAL A 73 14.01 -17.60 7.50
CA VAL A 73 12.64 -17.05 7.40
C VAL A 73 12.68 -15.55 7.12
N ALA A 74 13.54 -14.80 7.79
CA ALA A 74 13.69 -13.37 7.51
C ALA A 74 14.34 -13.12 6.15
N LEU A 75 15.25 -13.98 5.70
CA LEU A 75 15.76 -13.93 4.34
C LEU A 75 14.62 -14.12 3.32
N LEU A 76 13.72 -15.09 3.56
CA LEU A 76 12.54 -15.30 2.71
C LEU A 76 11.58 -14.12 2.75
N LEU A 77 11.36 -13.49 3.92
CA LEU A 77 10.53 -12.29 4.05
C LEU A 77 11.15 -11.07 3.38
N ALA A 78 12.46 -10.87 3.55
CA ALA A 78 13.22 -9.83 2.86
C ALA A 78 13.18 -10.05 1.35
N LEU A 79 13.36 -11.29 0.89
CA LEU A 79 13.23 -11.66 -0.52
C LEU A 79 11.80 -11.42 -1.02
N ALA A 80 10.77 -11.80 -0.26
CA ALA A 80 9.39 -11.54 -0.61
C ALA A 80 9.10 -10.03 -0.69
N LEU A 81 9.64 -9.22 0.23
CA LEU A 81 9.51 -7.76 0.19
C LEU A 81 10.21 -7.17 -1.04
N VAL A 82 11.43 -7.63 -1.33
CA VAL A 82 12.19 -7.24 -2.51
C VAL A 82 11.45 -7.62 -3.79
N LEU A 83 10.91 -8.84 -3.89
CA LEU A 83 10.18 -9.35 -5.06
C LEU A 83 8.78 -8.73 -5.22
N THR A 84 8.15 -8.29 -4.13
CA THR A 84 6.85 -7.62 -4.18
C THR A 84 6.97 -6.13 -4.47
N SER A 85 8.12 -5.49 -4.19
CA SER A 85 8.31 -4.07 -4.48
C SER A 85 8.11 -3.68 -5.96
N PRO A 86 8.57 -4.45 -6.98
CA PRO A 86 8.31 -4.16 -8.38
C PRO A 86 6.84 -4.43 -8.73
N LEU A 87 6.17 -5.37 -8.05
CA LEU A 87 4.74 -5.59 -8.23
C LEU A 87 3.92 -4.39 -7.74
N VAL A 88 4.30 -3.82 -6.59
CA VAL A 88 3.68 -2.57 -6.08
C VAL A 88 3.92 -1.43 -7.06
N ALA A 89 5.16 -1.28 -7.55
CA ALA A 89 5.50 -0.27 -8.55
C ALA A 89 4.68 -0.44 -9.86
N TYR A 90 4.53 -1.68 -10.33
CA TYR A 90 3.69 -2.02 -11.48
C TYR A 90 2.22 -1.62 -11.25
N ARG A 91 1.66 -1.94 -10.08
CA ARG A 91 0.28 -1.54 -9.75
C ARG A 91 0.13 -0.03 -9.63
N ALA A 92 1.10 0.66 -9.04
CA ALA A 92 1.12 2.12 -8.98
C ALA A 92 1.15 2.74 -10.38
N GLY A 93 1.91 2.15 -11.30
CA GLY A 93 2.02 2.60 -12.70
C GLY A 93 0.73 2.51 -13.48
N ALA A 94 -0.07 1.48 -13.20
CA ALA A 94 -1.37 1.31 -13.82
C ALA A 94 -2.38 2.41 -13.44
N VAL A 95 -2.13 3.07 -12.33
CA VAL A 95 -2.97 4.15 -11.79
C VAL A 95 -2.44 5.49 -12.26
N ARG A 96 -1.19 5.78 -11.92
CA ARG A 96 -0.45 6.96 -12.36
C ARG A 96 0.93 6.52 -12.81
N GLY A 97 1.17 6.70 -14.11
CA GLY A 97 2.44 6.34 -14.72
C GLY A 97 3.61 7.19 -14.25
N PRO A 98 4.85 6.66 -14.33
CA PRO A 98 6.06 7.45 -14.08
C PRO A 98 6.23 8.61 -15.06
N VAL A 99 5.72 8.43 -16.29
CA VAL A 99 5.83 9.42 -17.36
C VAL A 99 4.58 10.29 -17.33
N ALA A 100 4.66 11.41 -16.61
CA ALA A 100 3.58 12.40 -16.48
C ALA A 100 4.09 13.81 -16.84
N PRO A 101 4.31 14.09 -18.14
CA PRO A 101 4.63 15.45 -18.58
C PRO A 101 3.42 16.39 -18.37
N PRO A 102 3.64 17.71 -18.23
CA PRO A 102 2.57 18.68 -18.09
C PRO A 102 1.53 18.55 -19.22
N PRO A 103 0.23 18.76 -18.94
CA PRO A 103 -0.84 18.60 -19.95
C PRO A 103 -0.59 19.42 -21.23
N VAL A 104 0.00 20.60 -21.09
CA VAL A 104 0.38 21.47 -22.21
C VAL A 104 1.44 20.80 -23.11
N TRP A 105 2.41 20.10 -22.52
CA TRP A 105 3.42 19.34 -23.27
C TRP A 105 2.79 18.15 -24.01
N VAL A 106 1.84 17.45 -23.37
CA VAL A 106 1.12 16.34 -24.00
C VAL A 106 0.39 16.82 -25.25
N ARG A 107 -0.38 17.91 -25.13
CA ARG A 107 -1.20 18.45 -26.23
C ARG A 107 -0.38 19.01 -27.39
N HIS A 108 0.79 19.60 -27.14
CA HIS A 108 1.58 20.25 -28.20
C HIS A 108 2.72 19.40 -28.76
N VAL A 109 3.35 18.55 -27.93
CA VAL A 109 4.55 17.80 -28.32
C VAL A 109 4.23 16.32 -28.56
N VAL A 110 3.45 15.71 -27.68
CA VAL A 110 3.15 14.26 -27.78
C VAL A 110 2.08 13.99 -28.84
N ALA A 111 1.10 14.87 -28.99
CA ALA A 111 0.10 14.77 -30.05
C ALA A 111 0.63 15.21 -31.44
N GLY A 112 1.85 15.75 -31.51
CA GLY A 112 2.48 16.15 -32.77
C GLY A 112 3.07 14.97 -33.57
N PRO A 113 3.71 15.25 -34.71
CA PRO A 113 4.24 14.21 -35.60
C PRO A 113 5.53 13.53 -35.09
N ALA A 114 6.08 13.97 -33.95
CA ALA A 114 7.32 13.44 -33.41
C ALA A 114 7.14 12.04 -32.79
N ASP A 115 8.16 11.17 -32.92
CA ASP A 115 8.15 9.85 -32.27
C ASP A 115 7.96 10.00 -30.75
N THR A 116 6.90 9.39 -30.23
CA THR A 116 6.49 9.48 -28.83
C THR A 116 7.60 9.01 -27.88
N ALA A 117 8.44 8.05 -28.29
CA ALA A 117 9.59 7.64 -27.48
C ALA A 117 10.59 8.77 -27.24
N VAL A 118 10.86 9.59 -28.25
CA VAL A 118 11.81 10.71 -28.15
C VAL A 118 11.21 11.81 -27.28
N SER A 119 9.94 12.15 -27.53
CA SER A 119 9.19 13.17 -26.78
C SER A 119 9.07 12.86 -25.29
N LEU A 120 8.97 11.59 -24.92
CA LEU A 120 8.81 11.14 -23.53
C LEU A 120 10.12 10.70 -22.86
N ARG A 121 11.21 10.51 -23.62
CA ARG A 121 12.48 9.96 -23.11
C ARG A 121 13.00 10.72 -21.90
N ARG A 122 13.01 12.05 -21.96
CA ARG A 122 13.52 12.89 -20.87
C ARG A 122 12.71 12.68 -19.58
N TRP A 123 11.39 12.66 -19.68
CA TRP A 123 10.48 12.46 -18.55
C TRP A 123 10.67 11.09 -17.92
N TRP A 124 10.80 10.06 -18.76
CA TRP A 124 11.14 8.72 -18.31
C TRP A 124 12.49 8.65 -17.59
N LEU A 125 13.54 9.25 -18.14
CA LEU A 125 14.86 9.23 -17.51
C LEU A 125 14.86 9.93 -16.15
N LEU A 126 14.17 11.06 -16.02
CA LEU A 126 14.03 11.77 -14.74
C LEU A 126 13.25 10.94 -13.72
N ALA A 127 12.13 10.33 -14.12
CA ALA A 127 11.34 9.47 -13.24
C ALA A 127 12.10 8.21 -12.81
N ALA A 128 12.79 7.56 -13.75
CA ALA A 128 13.61 6.38 -13.48
C ALA A 128 14.78 6.70 -12.56
N ALA A 129 15.49 7.82 -12.80
CA ALA A 129 16.58 8.28 -11.94
C ALA A 129 16.08 8.64 -10.53
N GLY A 130 14.95 9.34 -10.43
CA GLY A 130 14.34 9.69 -9.15
C GLY A 130 13.89 8.47 -8.36
N ALA A 131 13.15 7.54 -8.98
CA ALA A 131 12.72 6.32 -8.34
C ALA A 131 13.90 5.45 -7.89
N THR A 132 14.90 5.26 -8.78
CA THR A 132 16.10 4.49 -8.46
C THR A 132 16.90 5.14 -7.33
N GLY A 133 17.11 6.46 -7.40
CA GLY A 133 17.86 7.21 -6.39
C GLY A 133 17.19 7.18 -5.03
N VAL A 134 15.87 7.42 -4.96
CA VAL A 134 15.10 7.38 -3.70
C VAL A 134 15.16 5.99 -3.06
N ILE A 135 14.92 4.92 -3.84
CA ILE A 135 14.97 3.55 -3.32
C ILE A 135 16.38 3.18 -2.88
N ALA A 136 17.40 3.52 -3.68
CA ALA A 136 18.78 3.26 -3.37
C ALA A 136 19.21 3.94 -2.08
N VAL A 137 18.87 5.23 -1.90
CA VAL A 137 19.17 5.99 -0.68
C VAL A 137 18.49 5.35 0.53
N LEU A 138 17.17 5.11 0.48
CA LEU A 138 16.44 4.54 1.62
C LEU A 138 17.04 3.21 2.08
N LEU A 139 17.26 2.27 1.15
CA LEU A 139 17.82 0.97 1.48
C LEU A 139 19.29 1.03 1.88
N THR A 140 20.06 1.97 1.34
CA THR A 140 21.44 2.23 1.78
C THR A 140 21.47 2.66 3.23
N PHE A 141 20.59 3.57 3.64
CA PHE A 141 20.51 4.00 5.04
C PHE A 141 20.01 2.90 5.97
N VAL A 142 19.10 2.02 5.54
CA VAL A 142 18.77 0.79 6.29
C VAL A 142 20.01 -0.10 6.49
N GLY A 143 20.79 -0.32 5.42
CA GLY A 143 22.03 -1.08 5.48
C GLY A 143 23.09 -0.42 6.37
N LEU A 144 23.18 0.91 6.34
CA LEU A 144 24.09 1.70 7.16
C LEU A 144 23.72 1.62 8.64
N SER A 145 22.42 1.60 8.97
CA SER A 145 21.93 1.37 10.34
C SER A 145 22.29 -0.02 10.86
N LEU A 146 22.18 -1.06 10.02
CA LEU A 146 22.58 -2.42 10.38
C LEU A 146 24.10 -2.53 10.58
N TRP A 147 24.89 -1.87 9.72
CA TRP A 147 26.35 -1.86 9.82
C TRP A 147 26.82 -1.09 11.05
N SER A 148 26.28 0.11 11.29
CA SER A 148 26.64 0.93 12.45
C SER A 148 26.25 0.27 13.77
N ALA A 149 25.20 -0.55 13.79
CA ALA A 149 24.80 -1.36 14.93
C ALA A 149 25.61 -2.65 15.09
N GLY A 150 26.62 -2.91 14.25
CA GLY A 150 27.46 -4.10 14.33
C GLY A 150 26.80 -5.40 13.86
N ILE A 151 25.58 -5.36 13.30
CA ILE A 151 24.83 -6.55 12.88
C ILE A 151 25.42 -7.17 11.60
N ILE A 152 25.89 -6.33 10.67
CA ILE A 152 26.47 -6.77 9.40
C ILE A 152 27.86 -6.18 9.18
N GLY A 153 28.73 -6.92 8.51
CA GLY A 153 30.02 -6.42 8.06
C GLY A 153 29.90 -5.46 6.86
N TRP A 154 30.89 -4.58 6.69
CA TRP A 154 30.93 -3.58 5.61
C TRP A 154 30.77 -4.17 4.21
N ARG A 155 31.26 -5.40 3.96
CA ARG A 155 31.10 -6.09 2.66
C ARG A 155 29.63 -6.36 2.33
N ARG A 156 28.84 -6.82 3.32
CA ARG A 156 27.40 -7.07 3.14
C ARG A 156 26.63 -5.77 2.95
N MET A 157 27.04 -4.72 3.66
CA MET A 157 26.51 -3.37 3.45
C MET A 157 26.71 -2.90 2.00
N LEU A 158 27.94 -3.01 1.46
CA LEU A 158 28.23 -2.62 0.07
C LEU A 158 27.43 -3.44 -0.95
N LEU A 159 27.29 -4.76 -0.74
CA LEU A 159 26.43 -5.61 -1.57
C LEU A 159 24.96 -5.17 -1.48
N GLY A 160 24.49 -4.77 -0.30
CA GLY A 160 23.15 -4.22 -0.10
C GLY A 160 22.94 -2.90 -0.85
N VAL A 161 23.96 -2.03 -0.89
CA VAL A 161 23.93 -0.78 -1.68
C VAL A 161 23.86 -1.07 -3.18
N ALA A 162 24.66 -2.02 -3.67
CA ALA A 162 24.55 -2.43 -5.07
C ALA A 162 23.17 -3.05 -5.39
N GLY A 163 22.67 -3.90 -4.49
CA GLY A 163 21.34 -4.51 -4.59
C GLY A 163 20.20 -3.49 -4.58
N SER A 164 20.30 -2.42 -3.79
CA SER A 164 19.26 -1.40 -3.72
C SER A 164 19.08 -0.63 -5.02
N ILE A 165 20.18 -0.37 -5.75
CA ILE A 165 20.15 0.23 -7.09
C ILE A 165 19.42 -0.69 -8.07
N LEU A 166 19.70 -2.00 -8.04
CA LEU A 166 19.02 -2.98 -8.89
C LEU A 166 17.53 -3.06 -8.58
N VAL A 167 17.15 -3.06 -7.30
CA VAL A 167 15.74 -3.02 -6.86
C VAL A 167 15.07 -1.73 -7.33
N GLY A 168 15.73 -0.58 -7.19
CA GLY A 168 15.22 0.71 -7.66
C GLY A 168 14.99 0.74 -9.17
N ALA A 169 15.95 0.23 -9.95
CA ALA A 169 15.84 0.14 -11.39
C ALA A 169 14.73 -0.84 -11.82
N ALA A 170 14.61 -1.99 -11.17
CA ALA A 170 13.54 -2.95 -11.40
C ALA A 170 12.16 -2.35 -11.08
N ALA A 171 12.03 -1.65 -9.95
CA ALA A 171 10.81 -0.96 -9.57
C ALA A 171 10.44 0.11 -10.60
N ALA A 172 11.38 0.95 -11.04
CA ALA A 172 11.14 1.95 -12.09
C ALA A 172 10.64 1.30 -13.39
N ARG A 173 11.28 0.19 -13.83
CA ARG A 173 10.86 -0.54 -15.04
C ARG A 173 9.48 -1.14 -14.91
N CYS A 174 9.18 -1.78 -13.78
CA CYS A 174 7.86 -2.29 -13.49
C CYS A 174 6.81 -1.18 -13.42
N TRP A 175 7.18 0.00 -12.89
CA TRP A 175 6.33 1.17 -12.86
C TRP A 175 5.91 1.62 -14.27
N LEU A 176 6.86 1.67 -15.22
CA LEU A 176 6.56 1.94 -16.64
C LEU A 176 5.75 0.82 -17.29
N ALA A 177 6.09 -0.44 -17.02
CA ALA A 177 5.34 -1.57 -17.55
C ALA A 177 3.88 -1.56 -17.08
N GLY A 178 3.63 -1.13 -15.84
CA GLY A 178 2.29 -0.92 -15.29
C GLY A 178 1.52 0.19 -16.02
N GLN A 179 2.20 1.30 -16.33
CA GLN A 179 1.64 2.40 -17.10
C GLN A 179 1.15 1.95 -18.48
N VAL A 180 1.98 1.17 -19.18
CA VAL A 180 1.66 0.65 -20.51
C VAL A 180 0.56 -0.41 -20.45
N ALA A 181 0.58 -1.29 -19.45
CA ALA A 181 -0.44 -2.31 -19.28
C ALA A 181 -1.84 -1.74 -19.01
N ALA A 182 -1.93 -0.60 -18.30
CA ALA A 182 -3.21 0.05 -18.01
C ALA A 182 -3.92 0.62 -19.26
N VAL A 183 -3.20 0.79 -20.36
CA VAL A 183 -3.72 1.31 -21.62
C VAL A 183 -3.86 0.19 -22.68
N GLY A 184 -3.75 -1.07 -22.25
CA GLY A 184 -3.84 -2.24 -23.13
C GLY A 184 -2.56 -2.54 -23.90
N GLY A 185 -1.46 -1.85 -23.61
CA GLY A 185 -0.15 -2.19 -24.17
C GLY A 185 0.44 -3.45 -23.52
N GLY A 186 1.30 -4.15 -24.27
CA GLY A 186 2.01 -5.32 -23.76
C GLY A 186 3.09 -4.98 -22.71
N HIS A 187 4.00 -5.93 -22.47
CA HIS A 187 5.16 -5.74 -21.57
C HIS A 187 6.47 -5.64 -22.35
N PRO A 188 6.72 -4.54 -23.09
CA PRO A 188 7.95 -4.43 -23.86
C PRO A 188 9.17 -4.31 -22.94
N LEU A 189 10.17 -5.17 -23.18
CA LEU A 189 11.43 -5.17 -22.44
C LEU A 189 12.23 -3.87 -22.61
N ARG A 190 12.06 -3.20 -23.76
CA ARG A 190 12.74 -1.94 -24.09
C ARG A 190 11.85 -0.75 -23.73
N ALA A 191 12.39 0.17 -22.92
CA ALA A 191 11.68 1.39 -22.52
C ALA A 191 11.19 2.21 -23.73
N SER A 192 11.97 2.32 -24.81
CA SER A 192 11.55 3.04 -26.01
C SER A 192 10.27 2.48 -26.64
N ARG A 193 10.13 1.16 -26.72
CA ARG A 193 8.89 0.52 -27.21
C ARG A 193 7.71 0.74 -26.25
N ALA A 194 7.96 0.73 -24.94
CA ALA A 194 6.96 1.08 -23.93
C ALA A 194 6.45 2.51 -24.11
N LEU A 195 7.36 3.47 -24.32
CA LEU A 195 7.00 4.87 -24.50
C LEU A 195 6.20 5.11 -25.80
N ARG A 196 6.51 4.40 -26.89
CA ARG A 196 5.73 4.46 -28.14
C ARG A 196 4.30 3.96 -28.00
N ALA A 197 4.04 3.08 -27.04
CA ALA A 197 2.71 2.54 -26.80
C ALA A 197 1.80 3.53 -26.03
N LEU A 198 2.33 4.64 -25.52
CA LEU A 198 1.57 5.63 -24.76
C LEU A 198 1.09 6.74 -25.69
N THR A 199 -0.23 6.85 -25.90
CA THR A 199 -0.80 7.94 -26.70
C THR A 199 -1.02 9.21 -25.86
N ALA A 200 -1.22 10.36 -26.51
CA ALA A 200 -1.57 11.60 -25.82
C ALA A 200 -2.88 11.49 -25.01
N GLY A 201 -3.86 10.75 -25.54
CA GLY A 201 -5.13 10.47 -24.85
C GLY A 201 -4.92 9.63 -23.59
N ASP A 202 -4.05 8.62 -23.67
CA ASP A 202 -3.71 7.77 -22.53
C ASP A 202 -3.05 8.55 -21.39
N LEU A 203 -2.07 9.40 -21.72
CA LEU A 203 -1.36 10.23 -20.74
C LEU A 203 -2.32 11.20 -20.05
N THR A 204 -3.25 11.80 -20.80
CA THR A 204 -4.27 12.70 -20.24
C THR A 204 -5.22 11.94 -19.32
N GLY A 205 -5.72 10.77 -19.74
CA GLY A 205 -6.60 9.95 -18.93
C GLY A 205 -5.92 9.40 -17.66
N GLN A 206 -4.61 9.15 -17.69
CA GLN A 206 -3.83 8.78 -16.51
C GLN A 206 -3.61 9.93 -15.55
N ASP A 207 -3.45 11.15 -16.04
CA ASP A 207 -3.35 12.35 -15.20
C ASP A 207 -4.68 12.60 -14.46
N GLU A 208 -5.81 12.58 -15.19
CA GLU A 208 -7.16 12.68 -14.61
C GLU A 208 -7.45 11.57 -13.59
N ARG A 209 -6.98 10.34 -13.86
CA ARG A 209 -7.10 9.23 -12.90
C ARG A 209 -6.24 9.48 -11.65
N GLY A 210 -5.03 10.00 -11.84
CA GLY A 210 -4.14 10.39 -10.74
C GLY A 210 -4.75 11.47 -9.86
N GLU A 211 -5.38 12.49 -10.45
CA GLU A 211 -6.10 13.54 -9.73
C GLU A 211 -7.31 12.99 -8.97
N ARG A 212 -8.11 12.10 -9.59
CA ARG A 212 -9.22 11.43 -8.91
C ARG A 212 -8.77 10.59 -7.72
N VAL A 213 -7.66 9.87 -7.86
CA VAL A 213 -7.06 9.10 -6.76
C VAL A 213 -6.57 10.02 -5.65
N ALA A 214 -5.87 11.11 -5.98
CA ALA A 214 -5.42 12.09 -5.01
C ALA A 214 -6.62 12.74 -4.28
N GLY A 215 -7.64 13.17 -5.02
CA GLY A 215 -8.88 13.73 -4.48
C GLY A 215 -9.60 12.74 -3.56
N ALA A 216 -9.70 11.46 -3.95
CA ALA A 216 -10.28 10.42 -3.11
C ALA A 216 -9.48 10.16 -1.83
N VAL A 217 -8.15 10.17 -1.90
CA VAL A 217 -7.27 10.04 -0.72
C VAL A 217 -7.45 11.20 0.24
N LEU A 218 -7.48 12.44 -0.29
CA LEU A 218 -7.67 13.64 0.51
C LEU A 218 -9.06 13.67 1.15
N ALA A 219 -10.11 13.37 0.39
CA ALA A 219 -11.49 13.29 0.87
C ALA A 219 -11.78 12.09 1.78
N GLY A 220 -10.84 11.13 1.88
CA GLY A 220 -11.06 9.87 2.59
C GLY A 220 -12.10 8.96 1.90
N ASP A 221 -12.40 9.18 0.62
CA ASP A 221 -13.30 8.34 -0.17
C ASP A 221 -12.62 7.02 -0.55
N ARG A 222 -12.73 6.04 0.35
CA ARG A 222 -12.14 4.70 0.18
C ARG A 222 -12.76 3.94 -1.01
N GLU A 223 -14.04 4.18 -1.31
CA GLU A 223 -14.75 3.51 -2.40
C GLU A 223 -14.35 4.09 -3.76
N GLY A 224 -14.30 5.42 -3.88
CA GLY A 224 -13.74 6.12 -5.03
C GLY A 224 -12.32 5.67 -5.31
N LEU A 225 -11.48 5.65 -4.28
CA LEU A 225 -10.12 5.14 -4.39
C LEU A 225 -10.08 3.68 -4.88
N ALA A 226 -10.90 2.80 -4.30
CA ALA A 226 -10.95 1.40 -4.74
C ALA A 226 -11.37 1.26 -6.21
N ARG A 227 -12.36 2.04 -6.65
CA ARG A 227 -12.84 2.05 -8.05
C ARG A 227 -11.73 2.48 -9.01
N GLU A 228 -11.03 3.57 -8.71
CA GLU A 228 -9.93 4.07 -9.55
C GLU A 228 -8.71 3.14 -9.57
N LEU A 229 -8.47 2.39 -8.49
CA LEU A 229 -7.43 1.35 -8.42
C LEU A 229 -7.83 0.04 -9.14
N GLY A 230 -8.92 0.05 -9.91
CA GLY A 230 -9.33 -1.08 -10.74
C GLY A 230 -10.14 -2.16 -10.01
N ARG A 231 -10.61 -1.91 -8.79
CA ARG A 231 -11.59 -2.81 -8.14
C ARG A 231 -12.97 -2.53 -8.74
N ARG A 232 -13.40 -3.42 -9.62
CA ARG A 232 -14.75 -3.38 -10.18
C ARG A 232 -15.77 -3.69 -9.07
N SER A 233 -16.68 -2.77 -8.80
CA SER A 233 -17.85 -3.07 -7.98
C SER A 233 -18.64 -4.20 -8.64
N ALA A 234 -19.05 -5.19 -7.84
CA ALA A 234 -19.82 -6.31 -8.34
C ALA A 234 -21.21 -5.82 -8.79
N ARG A 235 -21.40 -5.51 -10.08
CA ARG A 235 -22.74 -5.26 -10.63
C ARG A 235 -23.59 -6.53 -10.50
N HIS A 236 -24.74 -6.43 -9.85
CA HIS A 236 -25.74 -7.50 -9.80
C HIS A 236 -26.88 -7.18 -10.77
N ARG A 237 -27.24 -8.17 -11.59
CA ARG A 237 -28.39 -8.15 -12.53
C ARG A 237 -29.53 -9.09 -12.10
N GLY A 238 -29.51 -9.60 -10.87
CA GLY A 238 -30.51 -10.55 -10.37
C GLY A 238 -31.50 -9.91 -9.39
N ARG A 239 -32.78 -10.30 -9.48
CA ARG A 239 -33.81 -9.98 -8.47
C ARG A 239 -33.39 -10.57 -7.12
N LEU A 240 -33.14 -9.72 -6.13
CA LEU A 240 -32.70 -10.14 -4.79
C LEU A 240 -33.91 -10.67 -4.01
N ARG A 241 -33.83 -11.93 -3.56
CA ARG A 241 -34.73 -12.47 -2.53
C ARG A 241 -34.14 -12.17 -1.14
N PRO A 242 -34.95 -11.79 -0.14
CA PRO A 242 -34.47 -11.51 1.22
C PRO A 242 -33.93 -12.80 1.89
N GLY A 243 -32.85 -12.69 2.68
CA GLY A 243 -32.34 -13.80 3.50
C GLY A 243 -30.85 -13.75 3.86
N ARG A 244 -30.48 -14.31 5.02
CA ARG A 244 -29.09 -14.42 5.54
C ARG A 244 -28.15 -15.13 4.56
N ALA A 245 -28.58 -16.27 4.02
CA ALA A 245 -27.78 -17.06 3.08
C ALA A 245 -27.46 -16.29 1.78
N VAL A 246 -28.40 -15.46 1.30
CA VAL A 246 -28.21 -14.63 0.10
C VAL A 246 -27.18 -13.54 0.38
N MET A 247 -27.22 -12.90 1.55
CA MET A 247 -26.21 -11.91 1.96
C MET A 247 -24.82 -12.53 2.07
N LEU A 248 -24.69 -13.69 2.71
CA LEU A 248 -23.40 -14.41 2.81
C LEU A 248 -22.85 -14.81 1.44
N ARG A 249 -23.72 -15.31 0.55
CA ARG A 249 -23.33 -15.63 -0.83
C ARG A 249 -22.88 -14.37 -1.58
N ARG A 250 -23.54 -13.24 -1.35
CA ARG A 250 -23.16 -11.94 -1.92
C ARG A 250 -21.78 -11.52 -1.43
N ASP A 251 -21.50 -11.65 -0.14
CA ASP A 251 -20.21 -11.29 0.45
C ASP A 251 -19.10 -12.18 -0.07
N LEU A 252 -19.35 -13.49 -0.15
CA LEU A 252 -18.40 -14.44 -0.73
C LEU A 252 -18.15 -14.15 -2.21
N LEU A 253 -19.18 -13.74 -2.96
CA LEU A 253 -19.02 -13.26 -4.34
C LEU A 253 -18.24 -11.94 -4.41
N ALA A 254 -18.42 -11.03 -3.46
CA ALA A 254 -17.65 -9.79 -3.37
C ALA A 254 -16.16 -10.07 -3.09
N VAL A 255 -15.85 -11.03 -2.22
CA VAL A 255 -14.48 -11.51 -2.00
C VAL A 255 -13.95 -12.18 -3.27
N ARG A 256 -14.71 -13.10 -3.87
CA ARG A 256 -14.30 -13.84 -5.08
C ARG A 256 -14.03 -12.94 -6.28
N ARG A 257 -14.83 -11.90 -6.50
CA ARG A 257 -14.72 -10.98 -7.66
C ARG A 257 -13.85 -9.76 -7.38
N GLY A 258 -13.65 -9.40 -6.12
CA GLY A 258 -12.80 -8.28 -5.71
C GLY A 258 -11.34 -8.74 -5.54
N PRO A 259 -10.89 -9.03 -4.31
CA PRO A 259 -9.52 -9.52 -4.07
C PRO A 259 -9.26 -10.94 -4.60
N GLY A 260 -10.29 -11.76 -4.77
CA GLY A 260 -10.15 -13.18 -5.11
C GLY A 260 -10.00 -14.04 -3.85
N LEU A 261 -10.61 -15.23 -3.87
CA LEU A 261 -10.56 -16.17 -2.75
C LEU A 261 -9.13 -16.67 -2.50
N ALA A 262 -8.39 -17.00 -3.55
CA ALA A 262 -7.01 -17.45 -3.43
C ALA A 262 -6.13 -16.41 -2.71
N GLN A 263 -6.16 -15.14 -3.15
CA GLN A 263 -5.41 -14.06 -2.49
C GLN A 263 -5.83 -13.93 -1.01
N THR A 264 -7.14 -13.97 -0.74
CA THR A 264 -7.67 -13.78 0.61
C THR A 264 -7.23 -14.90 1.55
N ILE A 265 -7.28 -16.14 1.09
CA ILE A 265 -6.82 -17.32 1.84
C ILE A 265 -5.30 -17.31 2.00
N SER A 266 -4.52 -16.99 0.96
CA SER A 266 -3.06 -16.92 1.05
C SER A 266 -2.60 -15.86 2.06
N VAL A 267 -3.22 -14.68 2.07
CA VAL A 267 -2.89 -13.63 3.05
C VAL A 267 -3.31 -14.04 4.46
N LEU A 268 -4.42 -14.78 4.61
CA LEU A 268 -4.85 -15.33 5.91
C LEU A 268 -3.81 -16.32 6.43
N LEU A 269 -3.44 -17.32 5.62
CA LEU A 269 -2.46 -18.33 5.98
C LEU A 269 -1.09 -17.70 6.30
N LEU A 270 -0.66 -16.72 5.50
CA LEU A 270 0.58 -15.99 5.74
C LEU A 270 0.53 -15.21 7.06
N GLY A 271 -0.53 -14.43 7.29
CA GLY A 271 -0.68 -13.66 8.52
C GLY A 271 -0.76 -14.54 9.76
N SER A 272 -1.52 -15.64 9.68
CA SER A 272 -1.63 -16.61 10.76
C SER A 272 -0.33 -17.35 11.04
N GLY A 273 0.35 -17.80 9.98
CA GLY A 273 1.64 -18.46 10.10
C GLY A 273 2.70 -17.55 10.69
N LEU A 274 2.78 -16.30 10.22
CA LEU A 274 3.70 -15.31 10.77
C LEU A 274 3.39 -15.00 12.23
N LEU A 275 2.11 -14.81 12.59
CA LEU A 275 1.73 -14.51 13.96
C LEU A 275 2.07 -15.69 14.88
N GLY A 276 1.68 -16.91 14.52
CA GLY A 276 1.99 -18.11 15.33
C GLY A 276 3.50 -18.38 15.46
N TYR A 277 4.27 -18.14 14.39
CA TYR A 277 5.72 -18.32 14.40
C TYR A 277 6.46 -17.26 15.23
N THR A 278 6.01 -16.00 15.17
CA THR A 278 6.68 -14.88 15.85
C THR A 278 6.24 -14.73 17.31
N LEU A 279 5.03 -15.18 17.66
CA LEU A 279 4.49 -15.08 19.02
C LEU A 279 5.40 -15.69 20.10
N THR A 280 6.07 -16.80 19.80
CA THR A 280 6.96 -17.49 20.75
C THR A 280 8.41 -17.00 20.69
N ARG A 281 8.71 -15.97 19.89
CA ARG A 281 10.10 -15.58 19.59
C ARG A 281 10.36 -14.08 19.62
N SER A 282 9.36 -13.25 19.33
CA SER A 282 9.51 -11.80 19.28
C SER A 282 8.15 -11.11 19.33
N LEU A 283 7.84 -10.49 20.48
CA LEU A 283 6.65 -9.68 20.67
C LEU A 283 6.51 -8.57 19.60
N PRO A 284 7.54 -7.77 19.28
CA PRO A 284 7.44 -6.75 18.22
C PRO A 284 7.07 -7.34 16.85
N LEU A 285 7.65 -8.48 16.47
CA LEU A 285 7.32 -9.13 15.20
C LEU A 285 5.92 -9.74 15.21
N ALA A 286 5.44 -10.26 16.34
CA ALA A 286 4.08 -10.74 16.51
C ALA A 286 3.05 -9.61 16.37
N VAL A 287 3.34 -8.45 16.93
CA VAL A 287 2.53 -7.23 16.76
C VAL A 287 2.49 -6.79 15.29
N LEU A 288 3.59 -6.86 14.56
CA LEU A 288 3.59 -6.56 13.13
C LEU A 288 2.87 -7.64 12.30
N ALA A 289 3.00 -8.92 12.66
CA ALA A 289 2.30 -10.01 12.01
C ALA A 289 0.77 -9.91 12.17
N SER A 290 0.29 -9.32 13.28
CA SER A 290 -1.13 -9.04 13.48
C SER A 290 -1.71 -8.10 12.42
N LEU A 291 -0.92 -7.18 11.86
CA LEU A 291 -1.34 -6.34 10.73
C LEU A 291 -1.55 -7.15 9.45
N VAL A 292 -0.71 -8.16 9.20
CA VAL A 292 -0.84 -9.06 8.03
C VAL A 292 -2.10 -9.91 8.18
N LEU A 293 -2.35 -10.43 9.39
CA LEU A 293 -3.59 -11.14 9.68
C LEU A 293 -4.82 -10.24 9.54
N TYR A 294 -4.77 -9.02 10.09
CA TYR A 294 -5.83 -8.03 9.94
C TYR A 294 -6.06 -7.69 8.46
N ARG A 295 -5.01 -7.63 7.64
CA ARG A 295 -5.18 -7.44 6.20
C ARG A 295 -6.08 -8.53 5.60
N ALA A 296 -5.90 -9.79 5.96
CA ALA A 296 -6.80 -10.87 5.53
C ALA A 296 -8.25 -10.64 5.98
N VAL A 297 -8.45 -10.23 7.24
CA VAL A 297 -9.78 -9.88 7.79
C VAL A 297 -10.42 -8.75 7.00
N THR A 298 -9.64 -7.72 6.61
CA THR A 298 -10.16 -6.68 5.73
C THR A 298 -10.56 -7.26 4.37
N LEU A 299 -9.83 -8.20 3.78
CA LEU A 299 -10.21 -8.80 2.50
C LEU A 299 -11.54 -9.57 2.61
N TRP A 300 -11.75 -10.33 3.69
CA TRP A 300 -13.03 -10.99 3.99
C TRP A 300 -14.18 -9.99 4.25
N GLY A 301 -13.88 -8.82 4.81
CA GLY A 301 -14.82 -7.71 5.01
C GLY A 301 -15.17 -6.93 3.73
N ALA A 302 -14.93 -7.48 2.54
CA ALA A 302 -15.26 -6.82 1.27
C ALA A 302 -16.77 -6.51 1.13
N GLY A 303 -17.64 -7.42 1.61
CA GLY A 303 -19.09 -7.22 1.61
C GLY A 303 -19.52 -6.03 2.48
N LEU A 304 -19.01 -5.94 3.71
CA LEU A 304 -19.26 -4.83 4.64
C LEU A 304 -18.89 -3.47 4.02
N ARG A 305 -17.74 -3.38 3.35
CA ARG A 305 -17.29 -2.12 2.72
C ARG A 305 -18.15 -1.68 1.55
N GLN A 306 -18.77 -2.60 0.83
CA GLN A 306 -19.65 -2.26 -0.30
C GLN A 306 -21.05 -1.81 0.16
N GLN A 307 -21.36 -1.92 1.45
CA GLN A 307 -22.65 -1.54 2.01
C GLN A 307 -22.76 -0.08 2.45
N VAL A 308 -21.64 0.63 2.57
CA VAL A 308 -21.61 1.97 3.20
C VAL A 308 -22.09 3.07 2.23
N SER A 309 -22.36 2.72 0.96
CA SER A 309 -23.12 3.52 0.01
C SER A 309 -24.64 3.50 0.36
N PRO A 310 -25.42 4.58 0.16
CA PRO A 310 -26.76 4.73 0.71
C PRO A 310 -27.64 3.51 0.44
N VAL A 311 -28.09 2.92 1.54
CA VAL A 311 -28.74 1.61 1.60
C VAL A 311 -30.10 1.68 0.91
N VAL A 312 -30.31 0.83 -0.09
CA VAL A 312 -31.66 0.31 -0.34
C VAL A 312 -31.86 -0.77 0.72
N PRO A 313 -32.68 -0.53 1.76
CA PRO A 313 -32.85 -1.50 2.83
C PRO A 313 -33.35 -2.80 2.26
N VAL A 314 -32.76 -3.91 2.69
CA VAL A 314 -33.35 -5.21 2.38
C VAL A 314 -34.67 -5.26 3.13
N LEU A 315 -35.77 -5.36 2.37
CA LEU A 315 -37.14 -5.39 2.90
C LEU A 315 -37.23 -6.26 4.17
N GLY A 316 -37.64 -5.65 5.28
CA GLY A 316 -37.89 -6.33 6.57
C GLY A 316 -36.68 -6.49 7.50
N TRP A 317 -35.52 -5.89 7.22
CA TRP A 317 -34.35 -5.97 8.09
C TRP A 317 -33.96 -4.61 8.68
N SER A 318 -33.62 -4.60 9.98
CA SER A 318 -33.00 -3.43 10.61
C SER A 318 -31.54 -3.29 10.17
N GLU A 319 -31.04 -2.06 10.20
CA GLU A 319 -29.66 -1.73 9.84
C GLU A 319 -28.64 -2.52 10.68
N GLY A 320 -28.88 -2.65 11.99
CA GLY A 320 -28.02 -3.43 12.89
C GLY A 320 -27.95 -4.91 12.50
N ARG A 321 -29.08 -5.53 12.14
CA ARG A 321 -29.14 -6.93 11.72
C ARG A 321 -28.40 -7.15 10.39
N GLN A 322 -28.50 -6.19 9.49
CA GLN A 322 -27.77 -6.21 8.23
C GLN A 322 -26.25 -6.12 8.47
N ARG A 323 -25.79 -5.12 9.22
CA ARG A 323 -24.37 -4.94 9.59
C ARG A 323 -23.79 -6.18 10.27
N ALA A 324 -24.51 -6.78 11.24
CA ALA A 324 -24.08 -8.00 11.92
C ALA A 324 -23.89 -9.18 10.96
N THR A 325 -24.74 -9.30 9.94
CA THR A 325 -24.65 -10.38 8.95
C THR A 325 -23.41 -10.22 8.06
N HIS A 326 -23.02 -8.98 7.74
CA HIS A 326 -21.80 -8.67 7.00
C HIS A 326 -20.50 -8.87 7.79
N LEU A 327 -20.61 -9.01 9.11
CA LEU A 327 -19.48 -9.35 9.96
C LEU A 327 -19.21 -10.84 10.07
N LEU A 328 -20.17 -11.71 9.70
CA LEU A 328 -20.01 -13.16 9.83
C LEU A 328 -18.80 -13.69 9.05
N LEU A 329 -18.61 -13.24 7.82
CA LEU A 329 -17.50 -13.70 6.98
C LEU A 329 -16.12 -13.22 7.47
N PRO A 330 -15.88 -11.92 7.75
CA PRO A 330 -14.63 -11.50 8.37
C PRO A 330 -14.42 -12.06 9.78
N ALA A 331 -15.49 -12.30 10.56
CA ALA A 331 -15.39 -12.95 11.86
C ALA A 331 -14.91 -14.39 11.73
N ALA A 332 -15.50 -15.18 10.81
CA ALA A 332 -15.04 -16.54 10.53
C ALA A 332 -13.57 -16.55 10.05
N GLY A 333 -13.19 -15.63 9.17
CA GLY A 333 -11.80 -15.50 8.72
C GLY A 333 -10.85 -15.17 9.88
N ALA A 334 -11.21 -14.21 10.73
CA ALA A 334 -10.42 -13.82 11.89
C ALA A 334 -10.30 -14.94 12.93
N THR A 335 -11.39 -15.65 13.23
CA THR A 335 -11.37 -16.77 14.20
C THR A 335 -10.55 -17.94 13.69
N ILE A 336 -10.71 -18.34 12.43
CA ILE A 336 -9.87 -19.38 11.80
C ILE A 336 -8.40 -18.94 11.85
N GLY A 337 -8.12 -17.68 11.47
CA GLY A 337 -6.77 -17.17 11.45
C GLY A 337 -6.11 -17.11 12.83
N GLY A 338 -6.85 -16.68 13.85
CA GLY A 338 -6.42 -16.68 15.25
C GLY A 338 -6.19 -18.10 15.77
N ALA A 339 -7.10 -19.03 15.49
CA ALA A 339 -6.99 -20.44 15.89
C ALA A 339 -5.78 -21.13 15.25
N VAL A 340 -5.52 -20.91 13.96
CA VAL A 340 -4.33 -21.43 13.26
C VAL A 340 -3.05 -20.84 13.87
N SER A 341 -3.04 -19.55 14.20
CA SER A 341 -1.88 -18.90 14.84
C SER A 341 -1.60 -19.50 16.21
N ALA A 342 -2.66 -19.69 17.03
CA ALA A 342 -2.59 -20.29 18.36
C ALA A 342 -2.08 -21.74 18.30
N ALA A 343 -2.64 -22.55 17.39
CA ALA A 343 -2.24 -23.94 17.20
C ALA A 343 -0.77 -24.04 16.75
N LEU A 344 -0.35 -23.20 15.80
CA LEU A 344 1.04 -23.18 15.35
C LEU A 344 1.99 -22.76 16.48
N ALA A 345 1.63 -21.72 17.24
CA ALA A 345 2.42 -21.29 18.40
C ALA A 345 2.56 -22.42 19.44
N LEU A 346 1.48 -23.15 19.74
CA LEU A 346 1.49 -24.30 20.64
C LEU A 346 2.44 -25.40 20.15
N VAL A 347 2.35 -25.77 18.87
CA VAL A 347 3.24 -26.78 18.27
C VAL A 347 4.70 -26.35 18.35
N LEU A 348 5.00 -25.08 18.09
CA LEU A 348 6.35 -24.53 18.10
C LEU A 348 6.92 -24.31 19.51
N ALA A 349 6.07 -24.18 20.53
CA ALA A 349 6.48 -24.06 21.93
C ALA A 349 6.91 -25.40 22.55
N GLY A 350 6.59 -26.53 21.91
CA GLY A 350 7.01 -27.86 22.36
C GLY A 350 6.20 -28.43 23.53
N ARG A 351 6.63 -29.61 24.03
CA ARG A 351 5.91 -30.37 25.08
C ARG A 351 6.06 -29.79 26.49
N ASP A 352 7.04 -28.93 26.73
CA ASP A 352 7.35 -28.41 28.08
C ASP A 352 6.24 -27.51 28.64
N VAL A 353 5.44 -26.88 27.77
CA VAL A 353 4.25 -26.09 28.16
C VAL A 353 3.10 -26.99 28.65
N ALA A 354 2.98 -28.21 28.12
CA ALA A 354 1.96 -29.17 28.52
C ALA A 354 2.26 -29.82 29.88
N ALA A 355 3.53 -29.90 30.28
CA ALA A 355 3.96 -30.46 31.56
C ALA A 355 3.70 -29.52 32.76
N GLY A 356 3.57 -28.21 32.52
CA GLY A 356 3.24 -27.20 33.55
C GLY A 356 1.75 -27.10 33.92
N GLY A 357 0.86 -27.85 33.24
CA GLY A 357 -0.45 -28.31 33.75
C GLY A 357 -1.54 -27.29 34.14
N GLY A 358 -1.36 -25.98 33.93
CA GLY A 358 -2.33 -24.96 34.34
C GLY A 358 -2.97 -24.17 33.19
N VAL A 359 -4.20 -23.68 33.41
CA VAL A 359 -4.90 -22.73 32.51
C VAL A 359 -4.05 -21.50 32.19
N ALA A 360 -3.18 -21.09 33.13
CA ALA A 360 -2.22 -20.00 32.95
C ALA A 360 -1.16 -20.28 31.85
N GLY A 361 -0.78 -21.54 31.64
CA GLY A 361 0.17 -21.93 30.57
C GLY A 361 -0.43 -21.86 29.17
N LEU A 362 -1.76 -21.88 29.05
CA LEU A 362 -2.48 -21.76 27.77
C LEU A 362 -2.86 -20.31 27.41
N ALA A 363 -2.79 -19.39 28.37
CA ALA A 363 -3.14 -17.98 28.18
C ALA A 363 -2.39 -17.28 27.01
N PRO A 364 -1.08 -17.54 26.77
CA PRO A 364 -0.36 -17.02 25.62
C PRO A 364 -0.93 -17.43 24.27
N PHE A 365 -1.49 -18.63 24.21
CA PHE A 365 -2.03 -19.21 23.00
C PHE A 365 -3.49 -18.79 22.77
N ALA A 366 -4.16 -18.25 23.79
CA ALA A 366 -5.44 -17.58 23.63
C ALA A 366 -5.31 -16.15 23.06
N ALA A 367 -4.13 -15.53 23.14
CA ALA A 367 -3.91 -14.14 22.73
C ALA A 367 -4.29 -13.86 21.26
N PRO A 368 -3.96 -14.72 20.26
CA PRO A 368 -4.41 -14.53 18.88
C PRO A 368 -5.94 -14.54 18.70
N LEU A 369 -6.67 -15.30 19.52
CA LEU A 369 -8.13 -15.33 19.52
C LEU A 369 -8.72 -14.03 20.12
N LEU A 370 -8.07 -13.47 21.14
CA LEU A 370 -8.46 -12.18 21.73
C LEU A 370 -8.20 -10.99 20.80
N LEU A 371 -7.35 -11.13 19.77
CA LEU A 371 -7.20 -10.14 18.72
C LEU A 371 -8.41 -10.08 17.77
N VAL A 372 -9.22 -11.14 17.68
CA VAL A 372 -10.39 -11.19 16.79
C VAL A 372 -11.38 -10.04 17.03
N PRO A 373 -11.88 -9.80 18.26
CA PRO A 373 -12.79 -8.68 18.50
C PRO A 373 -12.16 -7.33 18.18
N VAL A 374 -10.86 -7.14 18.45
CA VAL A 374 -10.13 -5.91 18.09
C VAL A 374 -10.08 -5.72 16.58
N GLN A 375 -9.73 -6.77 15.83
CA GLN A 375 -9.69 -6.72 14.36
C GLN A 375 -11.07 -6.43 13.76
N LEU A 376 -12.13 -7.01 14.30
CA LEU A 376 -13.50 -6.74 13.86
C LEU A 376 -13.95 -5.31 14.21
N LEU A 377 -13.62 -4.82 15.40
CA LEU A 377 -13.91 -3.45 15.81
C LEU A 377 -13.20 -2.45 14.91
N VAL A 378 -11.90 -2.65 14.64
CA VAL A 378 -11.14 -1.80 13.72
C VAL A 378 -11.69 -1.92 12.30
N LEU A 379 -12.11 -3.11 11.84
CA LEU A 379 -12.77 -3.27 10.54
C LEU A 379 -14.07 -2.45 10.46
N VAL A 380 -14.96 -2.56 11.44
CA VAL A 380 -16.22 -1.79 11.50
C VAL A 380 -15.91 -0.30 11.50
N TRP A 381 -15.00 0.15 12.37
CA TRP A 381 -14.60 1.54 12.45
C TRP A 381 -14.05 2.04 11.11
N THR A 382 -13.18 1.28 10.43
CA THR A 382 -12.68 1.66 9.10
C THR A 382 -13.74 1.67 8.03
N ALA A 383 -14.79 0.87 8.15
CA ALA A 383 -15.88 0.84 7.19
C ALA A 383 -16.81 2.05 7.38
N THR A 384 -17.11 2.43 8.62
CA THR A 384 -18.11 3.46 8.93
C THR A 384 -17.54 4.85 9.19
N ARG A 385 -16.22 4.99 9.41
CA ARG A 385 -15.59 6.28 9.69
C ARG A 385 -15.66 7.20 8.48
N GLU A 386 -16.29 8.36 8.68
CA GLU A 386 -16.36 9.48 7.76
C GLU A 386 -14.98 10.03 7.38
N GLY A 387 -14.91 10.71 6.23
CA GLY A 387 -13.71 11.35 5.71
C GLY A 387 -13.07 12.34 6.69
N PRO A 388 -11.79 12.68 6.51
CA PRO A 388 -11.13 13.68 7.34
C PRO A 388 -11.85 15.04 7.21
N ALA A 389 -12.05 15.75 8.32
CA ALA A 389 -12.62 17.10 8.28
C ALA A 389 -11.62 18.07 7.61
N LEU A 390 -11.81 18.35 6.32
CA LEU A 390 -10.94 19.23 5.53
C LEU A 390 -11.38 20.70 5.56
N VAL A 391 -12.64 20.98 5.87
CA VAL A 391 -13.30 22.28 5.62
C VAL A 391 -12.86 23.39 6.59
N THR A 392 -12.22 23.05 7.72
CA THR A 392 -11.86 24.02 8.78
C THR A 392 -10.36 24.20 8.98
N VAL A 393 -9.52 23.66 8.09
CA VAL A 393 -8.08 23.50 8.36
C VAL A 393 -7.23 24.37 7.44
N MET A 394 -6.24 25.06 8.00
CA MET A 394 -5.17 25.72 7.25
C MET A 394 -4.51 24.74 6.26
N PRO A 395 -4.23 25.12 5.00
CA PRO A 395 -3.69 24.22 3.97
C PRO A 395 -2.44 23.45 4.42
N GLN A 396 -1.62 24.05 5.29
CA GLN A 396 -0.37 23.48 5.80
C GLN A 396 -0.59 22.27 6.74
N GLN A 397 -1.72 22.19 7.44
CA GLN A 397 -2.04 21.08 8.35
C GLN A 397 -2.88 19.97 7.71
N MET A 398 -3.29 20.15 6.45
CA MET A 398 -4.15 19.21 5.75
C MET A 398 -3.46 17.86 5.53
N LEU A 399 -2.23 17.86 5.01
CA LEU A 399 -1.51 16.62 4.66
C LEU A 399 -1.22 15.74 5.89
N PRO A 400 -0.66 16.27 7.01
CA PRO A 400 -0.40 15.46 8.21
C PRO A 400 -1.69 14.87 8.80
N ARG A 401 -2.81 15.61 8.78
CA ARG A 401 -4.11 15.10 9.28
C ARG A 401 -4.68 13.99 8.41
N VAL A 402 -4.59 14.13 7.09
CA VAL A 402 -5.01 13.07 6.15
C VAL A 402 -4.16 11.82 6.37
N VAL A 403 -2.83 11.97 6.46
CA VAL A 403 -1.91 10.87 6.76
C VAL A 403 -2.29 10.20 8.08
N LEU A 404 -2.45 10.98 9.16
CA LEU A 404 -2.83 10.46 10.47
C LEU A 404 -4.19 9.75 10.41
N TRP A 405 -5.18 10.30 9.71
CA TRP A 405 -6.51 9.69 9.53
C TRP A 405 -6.42 8.32 8.84
N TRP A 406 -5.59 8.19 7.80
CA TRP A 406 -5.36 6.93 7.10
C TRP A 406 -4.65 5.89 7.97
N PHE A 407 -3.68 6.31 8.79
CA PHE A 407 -2.89 5.40 9.63
C PHE A 407 -3.51 5.14 11.01
N THR A 408 -4.48 5.94 11.48
CA THR A 408 -5.07 5.77 12.83
C THR A 408 -5.54 4.33 13.09
N PRO A 409 -6.27 3.67 12.16
CA PRO A 409 -6.73 2.29 12.38
C PRO A 409 -5.59 1.30 12.58
N ALA A 410 -4.49 1.45 11.83
CA ALA A 410 -3.31 0.61 11.98
C ALA A 410 -2.59 0.89 13.30
N ILE A 411 -2.49 2.16 13.71
CA ILE A 411 -1.89 2.56 14.99
C ILE A 411 -2.68 1.98 16.18
N VAL A 412 -4.01 2.11 16.15
CA VAL A 412 -4.89 1.54 17.19
C VAL A 412 -4.76 0.02 17.25
N LEU A 413 -4.76 -0.65 16.09
CA LEU A 413 -4.57 -2.09 16.03
C LEU A 413 -3.20 -2.53 16.56
N LEU A 414 -2.12 -1.82 16.22
CA LEU A 414 -0.77 -2.10 16.72
C LEU A 414 -0.71 -1.91 18.24
N GLY A 415 -1.24 -0.82 18.78
CA GLY A 415 -1.27 -0.55 20.22
C GLY A 415 -2.08 -1.59 20.99
N ALA A 416 -3.28 -1.93 20.50
CA ALA A 416 -4.11 -2.96 21.12
C ALA A 416 -3.48 -4.36 21.02
N SER A 417 -2.84 -4.68 19.88
CA SER A 417 -2.10 -5.93 19.71
C SER A 417 -0.93 -6.00 20.68
N ALA A 418 -0.15 -4.93 20.81
CA ALA A 418 0.97 -4.87 21.74
C ALA A 418 0.50 -5.05 23.18
N ALA A 419 -0.59 -4.39 23.59
CA ALA A 419 -1.14 -4.56 24.95
C ALA A 419 -1.61 -5.99 25.21
N ILE A 420 -2.41 -6.58 24.32
CA ILE A 420 -2.92 -7.96 24.47
C ILE A 420 -1.79 -8.97 24.50
N LEU A 421 -0.83 -8.85 23.57
CA LEU A 421 0.28 -9.77 23.46
C LEU A 421 1.31 -9.57 24.60
N ALA A 422 1.46 -8.37 25.16
CA ALA A 422 2.32 -8.16 26.33
C ALA A 422 1.69 -8.68 27.63
N LEU A 423 0.37 -8.58 27.77
CA LEU A 423 -0.35 -9.05 28.97
C LEU A 423 -0.44 -10.58 29.03
N LEU A 424 -0.56 -11.23 27.87
CA LEU A 424 -0.88 -12.65 27.79
C LEU A 424 0.19 -13.47 27.11
N GLY A 425 1.06 -12.86 26.29
CA GLY A 425 2.09 -13.57 25.54
C GLY A 425 3.06 -14.32 26.44
N PRO A 426 3.81 -15.28 25.87
CA PRO A 426 4.78 -16.03 26.65
C PRO A 426 5.79 -15.04 27.22
N ALA A 427 6.13 -15.19 28.51
CA ALA A 427 7.22 -14.42 29.09
C ALA A 427 8.49 -14.64 28.24
N PRO A 428 9.25 -13.57 27.93
CA PRO A 428 10.42 -13.66 27.06
C PRO A 428 11.50 -14.59 27.61
#